data_AF-A0A1M6W3N0-F1
#
_entry.id   AF-A0A1M6W3N0-F1
#
_cell.length_a   1.000
_cell.length_b   1.000
_cell.length_c   1.000
_cell.angle_alpha   90.00
_cell.angle_beta   90.00
_cell.angle_gamma   90.00
#
_symmetry.space_group_name_H-M   'P 1'
#
loop_
_entity.id
_entity.type
_entity.pdbx_description
1 polymer ?
#
loop_
_entity_poly.entity_id
_entity_poly.type
_entity_poly.pdbx_seq_one_letter_code
_entity_poly.pdbx_strand_id
1 'polypeptide(L)'
;MIYVERNIISLPEVFYSKEVEIAKKRLEEFYLSSEGNKSQRRFSNPFNVKIAKEIKYPLKDLFKHKCAYCESLIHPAAAAGDLDHFRPKGGARGLETDFSNEHYWWLSYEWRNIYYSCQMCNRYKSTWFPVEGHRINILAPYEETIFKEKALLIDPCNDRPEDHLIYDEDGKVDFLTSKGKITIEILKLNRHELVEARSLKLKDLYSEWELFTKLFRREKTNRKKIKKIAEDWELLFTQFSENTYLGIQRYMLSKWIANNPNVQGYLSNREYNREFIKEYIPLKETSKYLENFQSIEQLNEEEKKIIEEKLNIDQLKHVYIEKIEINNFKCFSNIQINLNDSNIEEITNQLESTEIKNEP
;
A
#
# COMPACT_ATOMS: atom_id res chain seq x y z
N MET A 1 -2.44 -2.01 7.13
CA MET A 1 -1.06 -1.66 6.71
C MET A 1 -0.28 -1.23 7.94
N ILE A 2 1.04 -1.46 7.99
CA ILE A 2 1.93 -0.95 9.06
C ILE A 2 3.12 -0.18 8.48
N TYR A 3 3.68 0.72 9.28
CA TYR A 3 4.96 1.34 8.98
C TYR A 3 6.10 0.30 9.08
N VAL A 4 7.03 0.38 8.13
CA VAL A 4 8.21 -0.50 8.01
C VAL A 4 9.45 0.36 7.83
N GLU A 5 10.35 0.32 8.80
CA GLU A 5 11.62 1.03 8.73
C GLU A 5 12.58 0.28 7.82
N ARG A 6 12.71 0.74 6.58
CA ARG A 6 13.52 0.07 5.56
C ARG A 6 15.03 0.16 5.77
N ASN A 7 15.50 1.11 6.57
CA ASN A 7 16.93 1.38 6.77
C ASN A 7 17.63 0.32 7.62
N ILE A 8 16.87 -0.61 8.22
CA ILE A 8 17.41 -1.77 8.94
C ILE A 8 18.11 -2.78 8.02
N ILE A 9 17.85 -2.71 6.70
CA ILE A 9 18.50 -3.53 5.68
C ILE A 9 19.29 -2.62 4.74
N SER A 10 20.56 -2.96 4.51
CA SER A 10 21.44 -2.24 3.60
C SER A 10 21.00 -2.36 2.14
N LEU A 11 21.46 -1.44 1.30
CA LEU A 11 21.25 -1.51 -0.15
C LEU A 11 21.83 -2.83 -0.68
N PRO A 12 21.03 -3.69 -1.35
CA PRO A 12 21.54 -4.98 -1.85
C PRO A 12 22.68 -4.81 -2.85
N GLU A 13 23.67 -5.72 -2.80
CA GLU A 13 24.89 -5.63 -3.62
C GLU A 13 24.61 -5.57 -5.13
N VAL A 14 23.50 -6.20 -5.56
CA VAL A 14 23.05 -6.20 -6.96
C VAL A 14 22.86 -4.79 -7.53
N PHE A 15 22.58 -3.78 -6.71
CA PHE A 15 22.46 -2.39 -7.17
C PHE A 15 23.80 -1.76 -7.57
N TYR A 16 24.93 -2.35 -7.17
CA TYR A 16 26.28 -1.98 -7.60
C TYR A 16 26.77 -2.82 -8.79
N SER A 17 25.94 -3.71 -9.33
CA SER A 17 26.33 -4.54 -10.46
C SER A 17 26.48 -3.72 -11.74
N LYS A 18 27.38 -4.15 -12.62
CA LYS A 18 27.61 -3.53 -13.93
C LYS A 18 26.33 -3.53 -14.78
N GLU A 19 25.49 -4.55 -14.65
CA GLU A 19 24.21 -4.65 -15.34
C GLU A 19 23.23 -3.55 -14.92
N VAL A 20 23.11 -3.28 -13.61
CA VAL A 20 22.26 -2.20 -13.10
C VAL A 20 22.82 -0.84 -13.49
N GLU A 21 24.15 -0.65 -13.44
CA GLU A 21 24.80 0.58 -13.87
C GLU A 21 24.53 0.88 -15.36
N ILE A 22 24.70 -0.11 -16.24
CA ILE A 22 24.40 0.01 -17.67
C ILE A 22 22.91 0.34 -17.88
N ALA A 23 22.02 -0.28 -17.11
CA ALA A 23 20.59 -0.04 -17.23
C ALA A 23 20.19 1.38 -16.81
N LYS A 24 20.79 1.92 -15.74
CA LYS A 24 20.63 3.32 -15.32
C LYS A 24 21.12 4.29 -16.41
N LYS A 25 22.31 4.05 -16.99
CA LYS A 25 22.84 4.87 -18.09
C LYS A 25 21.93 4.89 -19.32
N ARG A 26 21.43 3.72 -19.74
CA ARG A 26 20.46 3.63 -20.86
C ARG A 26 19.17 4.41 -20.61
N LEU A 27 18.76 4.48 -19.36
CA LEU A 27 17.56 5.20 -18.96
C LEU A 27 17.80 6.72 -18.97
N GLU A 28 18.96 7.18 -18.50
CA GLU A 28 19.39 8.57 -18.64
C GLU A 28 19.47 8.98 -20.11
N GLU A 29 20.11 8.17 -20.96
CA GLU A 29 20.18 8.39 -22.42
C GLU A 29 18.78 8.45 -23.05
N PHE A 30 17.84 7.62 -22.61
CA PHE A 30 16.45 7.67 -23.07
C PHE A 30 15.83 9.05 -22.79
N TYR A 31 15.97 9.57 -21.58
CA TYR A 31 15.40 10.87 -21.22
C TYR A 31 16.06 12.04 -21.94
N LEU A 32 17.33 11.90 -22.34
CA LEU A 32 18.07 12.89 -23.15
C LEU A 32 17.76 12.81 -24.66
N SER A 33 17.10 11.75 -25.14
CA SER A 33 16.78 11.57 -26.56
C SER A 33 15.63 12.47 -27.06
N SER A 34 15.49 12.62 -28.38
CA SER A 34 14.40 13.38 -29.00
C SER A 34 13.03 12.70 -28.83
N GLU A 35 11.95 13.49 -28.77
CA GLU A 35 10.57 13.00 -28.51
C GLU A 35 10.10 11.89 -29.47
N GLY A 36 10.45 11.97 -30.76
CA GLY A 36 10.12 10.94 -31.74
C GLY A 36 10.69 9.55 -31.40
N ASN A 37 11.87 9.49 -30.78
CA ASN A 37 12.50 8.24 -30.34
C ASN A 37 11.91 7.71 -29.03
N LYS A 38 11.35 8.59 -28.18
CA LYS A 38 10.74 8.21 -26.91
C LYS A 38 9.41 7.47 -27.09
N SER A 39 8.58 7.97 -28.01
CA SER A 39 7.25 7.41 -28.31
C SER A 39 7.23 5.94 -28.77
N GLN A 40 8.36 5.42 -29.27
CA GLN A 40 8.49 4.05 -29.79
C GLN A 40 8.96 3.03 -28.73
N ARG A 41 9.39 3.48 -27.55
CA ARG A 41 9.96 2.60 -26.52
C ARG A 41 9.01 2.49 -25.33
N ARG A 42 8.67 1.25 -24.95
CA ARG A 42 7.97 0.97 -23.69
C ARG A 42 8.95 0.39 -22.69
N PHE A 43 9.09 1.03 -21.54
CA PHE A 43 9.84 0.48 -20.43
C PHE A 43 8.93 -0.46 -19.62
N SER A 44 9.00 -1.77 -19.86
CA SER A 44 8.11 -2.73 -19.20
C SER A 44 8.80 -3.67 -18.23
N ASN A 45 10.13 -3.80 -18.27
CA ASN A 45 10.84 -4.73 -17.39
C ASN A 45 12.25 -4.24 -16.98
N PRO A 46 12.41 -3.62 -15.80
CA PRO A 46 13.71 -3.11 -15.34
C PRO A 46 14.70 -4.22 -14.98
N PHE A 47 14.21 -5.41 -14.60
CA PHE A 47 15.05 -6.44 -14.03
C PHE A 47 14.97 -7.73 -14.83
N ASN A 48 16.13 -8.30 -15.15
CA ASN A 48 16.16 -9.70 -15.53
C ASN A 48 15.84 -10.59 -14.30
N VAL A 49 15.56 -11.87 -14.56
CA VAL A 49 15.14 -12.82 -13.52
C VAL A 49 16.16 -12.94 -12.37
N LYS A 50 17.46 -12.89 -12.68
CA LYS A 50 18.54 -12.99 -11.68
C LYS A 50 18.52 -11.79 -10.73
N ILE A 51 18.54 -10.57 -11.29
CA ILE A 51 18.53 -9.33 -10.50
C ILE A 51 17.25 -9.25 -9.67
N ALA A 52 16.09 -9.56 -10.27
CA ALA A 52 14.82 -9.56 -9.55
C ALA A 52 14.83 -10.52 -8.34
N LYS A 53 15.51 -11.67 -8.46
CA LYS A 53 15.65 -12.63 -7.37
C LYS A 53 16.53 -12.07 -6.23
N GLU A 54 17.66 -11.45 -6.57
CA GLU A 54 18.60 -10.84 -5.60
C GLU A 54 17.97 -9.64 -4.86
N ILE A 55 17.07 -8.90 -5.50
CA ILE A 55 16.30 -7.82 -4.86
C ILE A 55 15.18 -8.40 -3.97
N LYS A 56 14.54 -9.49 -4.40
CA LYS A 56 13.36 -10.05 -3.70
C LYS A 56 13.71 -10.66 -2.35
N TYR A 57 14.89 -11.27 -2.17
CA TYR A 57 15.31 -11.85 -0.89
C TYR A 57 15.34 -10.84 0.27
N PRO A 58 16.11 -9.74 0.21
CA PRO A 58 16.14 -8.76 1.29
C PRO A 58 14.77 -8.10 1.52
N LEU A 59 13.94 -7.93 0.49
CA LEU A 59 12.58 -7.42 0.69
C LEU A 59 11.66 -8.41 1.41
N LYS A 60 11.81 -9.73 1.17
CA LYS A 60 11.08 -10.74 1.95
C LYS A 60 11.41 -10.63 3.44
N ASP A 61 12.69 -10.44 3.76
CA ASP A 61 13.15 -10.32 5.14
C ASP A 61 12.69 -9.00 5.78
N LEU A 62 12.68 -7.91 5.00
CA LEU A 62 12.20 -6.60 5.41
C LEU A 62 10.70 -6.64 5.78
N PHE A 63 9.90 -7.24 4.90
CA PHE A 63 8.44 -7.30 5.07
C PHE A 63 7.96 -8.57 5.79
N LYS A 64 8.87 -9.38 6.35
CA LYS A 64 8.57 -10.63 7.07
C LYS A 64 7.64 -11.56 6.29
N HIS A 65 7.95 -11.74 5.01
CA HIS A 65 7.16 -12.52 4.05
C HIS A 65 5.71 -12.06 3.86
N LYS A 66 5.36 -10.84 4.25
CA LYS A 66 4.03 -10.26 4.06
C LYS A 66 4.01 -9.29 2.89
N CYS A 67 2.83 -9.08 2.33
CA CYS A 67 2.58 -7.98 1.41
C CYS A 67 2.78 -6.64 2.14
N ALA A 68 3.60 -5.74 1.58
CA ALA A 68 3.83 -4.40 2.11
C ALA A 68 2.54 -3.58 2.31
N TYR A 69 1.49 -3.90 1.54
CA TYR A 69 0.24 -3.15 1.55
C TYR A 69 -0.84 -3.79 2.42
N CYS A 70 -1.27 -5.01 2.07
CA CYS A 70 -2.39 -5.68 2.73
C CYS A 70 -1.99 -6.59 3.88
N GLU A 71 -0.68 -6.75 4.13
CA GLU A 71 -0.10 -7.56 5.22
C GLU A 71 -0.44 -9.05 5.18
N SER A 72 -1.07 -9.52 4.10
CA SER A 72 -1.28 -10.95 3.86
C SER A 72 0.06 -11.66 3.74
N LEU A 73 0.16 -12.85 4.34
CA LEU A 73 1.31 -13.72 4.16
C LEU A 73 1.45 -14.10 2.69
N ILE A 74 2.66 -13.98 2.16
CA ILE A 74 3.02 -14.45 0.83
C ILE A 74 3.84 -15.73 1.01
N HIS A 75 3.23 -16.86 0.68
CA HIS A 75 3.85 -18.17 0.93
C HIS A 75 5.25 -18.27 0.29
N PRO A 76 6.28 -18.66 1.07
CA PRO A 76 7.66 -18.74 0.59
C PRO A 76 7.86 -19.68 -0.61
N ALA A 77 7.02 -20.72 -0.71
CA ALA A 77 7.07 -21.77 -1.73
C ALA A 77 6.52 -21.32 -3.10
N ALA A 78 5.93 -20.13 -3.22
CA ALA A 78 5.33 -19.67 -4.46
C ALA A 78 6.13 -18.53 -5.10
N ALA A 79 6.17 -18.52 -6.43
CA ALA A 79 6.49 -17.36 -7.25
C ALA A 79 5.46 -16.20 -7.09
N ALA A 80 4.70 -16.16 -5.97
CA ALA A 80 3.49 -15.37 -5.77
C ALA A 80 3.72 -13.94 -5.26
N GLY A 81 4.92 -13.62 -4.78
CA GLY A 81 5.26 -12.26 -4.39
C GLY A 81 5.90 -11.51 -5.56
N ASP A 82 5.46 -10.30 -5.80
CA ASP A 82 5.98 -9.44 -6.87
C ASP A 82 6.92 -8.36 -6.32
N LEU A 83 7.76 -7.84 -7.22
CA LEU A 83 8.46 -6.58 -7.01
C LEU A 83 7.57 -5.47 -7.57
N ASP A 84 6.88 -4.77 -6.68
CA ASP A 84 6.13 -3.59 -7.04
C ASP A 84 7.00 -2.33 -6.92
N HIS A 85 6.71 -1.35 -7.77
CA HIS A 85 7.32 -0.04 -7.72
C HIS A 85 6.30 0.95 -7.17
N PHE A 86 6.58 1.57 -6.01
CA PHE A 86 5.64 2.51 -5.38
C PHE A 86 5.28 3.65 -6.34
N ARG A 87 6.30 4.33 -6.89
CA ARG A 87 6.19 5.15 -8.09
C ARG A 87 6.34 4.26 -9.34
N PRO A 88 5.30 4.16 -10.18
CA PRO A 88 5.20 3.12 -11.20
C PRO A 88 6.22 3.28 -12.34
N LYS A 89 6.73 2.15 -12.80
CA LYS A 89 7.69 2.07 -13.93
C LYS A 89 7.06 2.11 -15.33
N GLY A 90 5.74 1.94 -15.43
CA GLY A 90 5.01 1.79 -16.70
C GLY A 90 4.23 3.05 -17.12
N GLY A 91 4.64 4.21 -16.60
CA GLY A 91 3.84 5.43 -16.64
C GLY A 91 2.96 5.57 -15.39
N ALA A 92 2.49 6.79 -15.15
CA ALA A 92 1.77 7.16 -13.94
C ALA A 92 0.38 7.73 -14.27
N ARG A 93 -0.64 7.13 -13.67
CA ARG A 93 -2.03 7.53 -13.77
C ARG A 93 -2.45 8.28 -12.50
N GLY A 94 -3.04 9.47 -12.62
CA GLY A 94 -3.66 10.17 -11.48
C GLY A 94 -5.15 9.84 -11.38
N LEU A 95 -5.94 10.69 -10.72
CA LEU A 95 -7.36 10.38 -10.42
C LEU A 95 -8.30 10.63 -11.60
N GLU A 96 -7.96 11.59 -12.46
CA GLU A 96 -8.80 12.02 -13.57
C GLU A 96 -8.27 11.44 -14.90
N THR A 97 -8.29 12.24 -15.97
CA THR A 97 -7.74 11.87 -17.28
C THR A 97 -6.22 12.05 -17.36
N ASP A 98 -5.53 12.34 -16.25
CA ASP A 98 -4.08 12.52 -16.26
C ASP A 98 -3.35 11.18 -16.34
N PHE A 99 -2.68 10.96 -17.47
CA PHE A 99 -1.74 9.87 -17.63
C PHE A 99 -0.42 10.41 -18.18
N SER A 100 0.66 10.14 -17.46
CA SER A 100 2.00 10.44 -17.92
C SER A 100 2.76 9.17 -18.25
N ASN A 101 2.98 8.95 -19.55
CA ASN A 101 3.76 7.82 -20.08
C ASN A 101 5.16 7.73 -19.46
N GLU A 102 5.88 8.86 -19.34
CA GLU A 102 7.33 8.87 -19.06
C GLU A 102 7.67 9.08 -17.58
N HIS A 103 6.67 9.23 -16.69
CA HIS A 103 6.95 9.57 -15.30
C HIS A 103 7.46 8.36 -14.52
N TYR A 104 8.45 8.64 -13.68
CA TYR A 104 9.12 7.77 -12.71
C TYR A 104 9.94 6.60 -13.25
N TRP A 105 10.17 6.46 -14.56
CA TRP A 105 11.00 5.34 -15.03
C TRP A 105 12.39 5.43 -14.41
N TRP A 106 12.95 6.64 -14.23
CA TRP A 106 14.24 6.89 -13.55
C TRP A 106 14.33 6.35 -12.12
N LEU A 107 13.19 6.10 -11.46
CA LEU A 107 13.11 5.49 -10.12
C LEU A 107 12.95 3.97 -10.16
N SER A 108 13.03 3.33 -11.33
CA SER A 108 12.88 1.87 -11.46
C SER A 108 14.02 1.09 -10.79
N TYR A 109 15.20 1.71 -10.67
CA TYR A 109 16.39 1.17 -10.01
C TYR A 109 16.69 1.85 -8.68
N GLU A 110 15.73 2.57 -8.11
CA GLU A 110 15.81 3.12 -6.76
C GLU A 110 15.28 2.09 -5.76
N TRP A 111 16.14 1.59 -4.89
CA TRP A 111 15.78 0.60 -3.86
C TRP A 111 14.60 1.06 -3.03
N ARG A 112 14.56 2.34 -2.66
CA ARG A 112 13.49 2.97 -1.88
C ARG A 112 12.17 3.11 -2.61
N ASN A 113 12.13 2.73 -3.88
CA ASN A 113 10.91 2.69 -4.67
C ASN A 113 10.40 1.25 -4.87
N ILE A 114 11.07 0.22 -4.35
CA ILE A 114 10.75 -1.19 -4.63
C ILE A 114 10.22 -1.90 -3.38
N TYR A 115 9.08 -2.58 -3.51
CA TYR A 115 8.32 -3.18 -2.41
C TYR A 115 8.00 -4.64 -2.69
N TYR A 116 7.95 -5.45 -1.63
CA TYR A 116 7.43 -6.81 -1.70
C TYR A 116 5.91 -6.79 -1.56
N SER A 117 5.19 -7.12 -2.62
CA SER A 117 3.74 -7.09 -2.62
C SER A 117 3.15 -8.40 -3.11
N CYS A 118 1.89 -8.68 -2.75
CA CYS A 118 1.16 -9.79 -3.36
C CYS A 118 0.69 -9.38 -4.76
N GLN A 119 0.54 -10.37 -5.64
CA GLN A 119 0.07 -10.15 -7.02
C GLN A 119 -1.23 -9.32 -7.11
N MET A 120 -2.16 -9.50 -6.17
CA MET A 120 -3.42 -8.76 -6.17
C MET A 120 -3.22 -7.27 -5.91
N CYS A 121 -2.48 -6.90 -4.85
CA CYS A 121 -2.23 -5.49 -4.58
C CYS A 121 -1.41 -4.84 -5.72
N ASN A 122 -0.41 -5.55 -6.25
CA ASN A 122 0.37 -5.08 -7.40
C ASN A 122 -0.52 -4.85 -8.64
N ARG A 123 -1.43 -5.79 -8.93
CA ARG A 123 -2.38 -5.69 -10.05
C ARG A 123 -3.37 -4.55 -9.88
N TYR A 124 -3.96 -4.40 -8.70
CA TYR A 124 -4.91 -3.32 -8.43
C TYR A 124 -4.23 -1.95 -8.47
N LYS A 125 -3.02 -1.83 -7.91
CA LYS A 125 -2.22 -0.61 -7.99
C LYS A 125 -1.82 -0.28 -9.42
N SER A 126 -1.26 -1.24 -10.15
CA SER A 126 -0.82 -1.06 -11.53
C SER A 126 0.00 0.24 -11.70
N THR A 127 -0.42 1.12 -12.61
CA THR A 127 0.15 2.45 -12.86
C THR A 127 -0.54 3.57 -12.07
N TRP A 128 -1.52 3.28 -11.22
CA TRP A 128 -2.14 4.29 -10.37
C TRP A 128 -1.11 4.86 -9.40
N PHE A 129 -0.89 6.16 -9.52
CA PHE A 129 -0.07 6.95 -8.63
C PHE A 129 -0.56 8.40 -8.62
N PRO A 130 -1.70 8.69 -7.97
CA PRO A 130 -2.21 10.04 -7.94
C PRO A 130 -1.39 10.94 -7.00
N VAL A 131 -1.29 12.21 -7.37
CA VAL A 131 -0.54 13.24 -6.65
C VAL A 131 -1.44 14.45 -6.48
N GLU A 132 -1.44 15.06 -5.30
CA GLU A 132 -2.10 16.34 -5.08
C GLU A 132 -1.28 17.47 -5.72
N GLY A 133 -1.87 18.16 -6.70
CA GLY A 133 -1.19 19.20 -7.46
C GLY A 133 -0.42 18.62 -8.65
N HIS A 134 0.87 18.96 -8.76
CA HIS A 134 1.70 18.57 -9.89
C HIS A 134 2.68 17.47 -9.50
N ARG A 135 2.93 16.56 -10.44
CA ARG A 135 4.02 15.58 -10.32
C ARG A 135 5.36 16.29 -10.28
N ILE A 136 6.35 15.65 -9.66
CA ILE A 136 7.72 16.16 -9.67
C ILE A 136 8.27 16.22 -11.11
N ASN A 137 9.20 17.14 -11.35
CA ASN A 137 9.91 17.18 -12.63
C ASN A 137 10.61 15.85 -12.94
N ILE A 138 10.60 15.49 -14.22
CA ILE A 138 11.29 14.31 -14.75
C ILE A 138 12.77 14.36 -14.37
N LEU A 139 13.34 13.21 -13.97
CA LEU A 139 14.72 13.04 -13.48
C LEU A 139 15.02 13.69 -12.12
N ALA A 140 14.03 14.21 -11.38
CA ALA A 140 14.27 14.70 -10.04
C ALA A 140 14.87 13.61 -9.13
N PRO A 141 15.86 13.93 -8.28
CA PRO A 141 16.40 13.00 -7.30
C PRO A 141 15.30 12.44 -6.39
N TYR A 142 15.49 11.22 -5.88
CA TYR A 142 14.49 10.58 -5.02
C TYR A 142 14.15 11.41 -3.78
N GLU A 143 15.16 12.01 -3.12
CA GLU A 143 14.94 12.83 -1.93
C GLU A 143 14.10 14.08 -2.19
N GLU A 144 14.37 14.74 -3.32
CA GLU A 144 13.56 15.88 -3.75
C GLU A 144 12.14 15.43 -4.09
N THR A 145 12.02 14.27 -4.73
CA THR A 145 10.73 13.68 -5.11
C THR A 145 9.86 13.41 -3.87
N ILE A 146 10.38 12.73 -2.84
CA ILE A 146 9.59 12.45 -1.63
C ILE A 146 9.24 13.72 -0.84
N PHE A 147 10.09 14.74 -0.89
CA PHE A 147 9.89 15.97 -0.12
C PHE A 147 8.87 16.91 -0.76
N LYS A 148 8.90 17.04 -2.10
CA LYS A 148 8.07 18.02 -2.82
C LYS A 148 6.77 17.42 -3.35
N GLU A 149 6.76 16.15 -3.73
CA GLU A 149 5.59 15.52 -4.35
C GLU A 149 4.61 15.01 -3.29
N LYS A 150 3.36 15.48 -3.35
CA LYS A 150 2.30 15.06 -2.44
C LYS A 150 1.56 13.83 -2.97
N ALA A 151 2.20 12.67 -2.89
CA ALA A 151 1.55 11.40 -3.29
C ALA A 151 0.27 11.15 -2.48
N LEU A 152 -0.79 10.63 -3.14
CA LEU A 152 -2.06 10.27 -2.52
C LEU A 152 -2.17 8.77 -2.17
N LEU A 153 -1.10 8.00 -2.37
CA LEU A 153 -0.97 6.65 -1.82
C LEU A 153 -0.13 6.68 -0.54
N ILE A 154 -0.48 5.84 0.44
CA ILE A 154 0.34 5.59 1.62
C ILE A 154 1.56 4.76 1.20
N ASP A 155 2.74 5.31 1.45
CA ASP A 155 4.01 4.60 1.35
C ASP A 155 4.32 3.94 2.71
N PRO A 156 4.26 2.61 2.86
CA PRO A 156 4.48 1.95 4.16
C PRO A 156 5.90 2.12 4.72
N CYS A 157 6.84 2.70 3.98
CA CYS A 157 8.19 3.00 4.46
C CYS A 157 8.47 4.48 4.69
N ASN A 158 7.59 5.39 4.25
CA ASN A 158 7.76 6.84 4.41
C ASN A 158 6.60 7.50 5.17
N ASP A 159 5.40 6.92 5.11
CA ASP A 159 4.20 7.36 5.82
C ASP A 159 3.88 6.41 6.97
N ARG A 160 3.30 6.92 8.05
CA ARG A 160 2.72 6.11 9.12
C ARG A 160 1.27 5.75 8.77
N PRO A 161 0.94 4.49 8.47
CA PRO A 161 -0.43 4.16 8.07
C PRO A 161 -1.48 4.44 9.14
N GLU A 162 -1.11 4.40 10.42
CA GLU A 162 -1.97 4.76 11.55
C GLU A 162 -2.46 6.22 11.52
N ASP A 163 -1.72 7.13 10.87
CA ASP A 163 -2.13 8.53 10.71
C ASP A 163 -3.20 8.71 9.61
N HIS A 164 -3.47 7.65 8.85
CA HIS A 164 -4.32 7.70 7.66
C HIS A 164 -5.46 6.66 7.67
N LEU A 165 -5.30 5.57 8.40
CA LEU A 165 -6.17 4.40 8.38
C LEU A 165 -6.64 4.05 9.79
N ILE A 166 -7.92 3.75 9.90
CA ILE A 166 -8.58 3.16 11.06
C ILE A 166 -9.25 1.84 10.66
N TYR A 167 -9.78 1.12 11.64
CA TYR A 167 -10.41 -0.19 11.40
C TYR A 167 -11.68 -0.35 12.22
N ASP A 168 -12.58 -1.21 11.75
CA ASP A 168 -13.77 -1.62 12.49
C ASP A 168 -13.66 -3.08 12.99
N GLU A 169 -14.61 -3.47 13.85
CA GLU A 169 -14.62 -4.78 14.51
C GLU A 169 -14.94 -5.93 13.55
N ASP A 170 -15.53 -5.62 12.39
CA ASP A 170 -15.84 -6.57 11.32
C ASP A 170 -14.62 -6.84 10.41
N GLY A 171 -13.52 -6.14 10.64
CA GLY A 171 -12.30 -6.32 9.87
C GLY A 171 -12.21 -5.47 8.62
N LYS A 172 -12.96 -4.37 8.48
CA LYS A 172 -12.78 -3.39 7.40
C LYS A 172 -11.76 -2.31 7.77
N VAL A 173 -11.17 -1.70 6.74
CA VAL A 173 -10.33 -0.49 6.85
C VAL A 173 -11.22 0.70 6.57
N ASP A 174 -11.10 1.74 7.35
CA ASP A 174 -11.68 3.05 7.09
C ASP A 174 -10.56 4.12 7.15
N PHE A 175 -10.84 5.37 6.77
CA PHE A 175 -9.83 6.39 6.53
C PHE A 175 -9.96 7.61 7.44
N LEU A 176 -8.84 8.28 7.67
CA LEU A 176 -8.73 9.58 8.35
C LEU A 176 -8.33 10.72 7.40
N THR A 177 -7.89 10.39 6.19
CA THR A 177 -7.33 11.36 5.26
C THR A 177 -7.64 10.99 3.81
N SER A 178 -7.51 11.96 2.90
CA SER A 178 -7.58 11.73 1.46
C SER A 178 -6.60 10.64 0.99
N LYS A 179 -5.37 10.63 1.52
CA LYS A 179 -4.34 9.62 1.21
C LYS A 179 -4.79 8.23 1.65
N GLY A 180 -5.39 8.11 2.84
CA GLY A 180 -5.97 6.86 3.34
C GLY A 180 -7.10 6.34 2.45
N LYS A 181 -8.06 7.21 2.10
CA LYS A 181 -9.18 6.86 1.23
C LYS A 181 -8.72 6.36 -0.14
N ILE A 182 -7.86 7.12 -0.82
CA ILE A 182 -7.32 6.74 -2.13
C ILE A 182 -6.56 5.41 -2.06
N THR A 183 -5.80 5.17 -0.99
CA THR A 183 -5.10 3.90 -0.77
C THR A 183 -6.06 2.71 -0.63
N ILE A 184 -7.13 2.87 0.16
CA ILE A 184 -8.16 1.83 0.32
C ILE A 184 -8.80 1.49 -1.02
N GLU A 185 -9.16 2.52 -1.79
CA GLU A 185 -9.87 2.36 -3.07
C GLU A 185 -8.99 1.78 -4.18
N ILE A 186 -7.75 2.25 -4.33
CA ILE A 186 -6.83 1.75 -5.37
C ILE A 186 -6.37 0.33 -5.05
N LEU A 187 -5.96 0.05 -3.82
CA LEU A 187 -5.43 -1.28 -3.45
C LEU A 187 -6.53 -2.29 -3.14
N LYS A 188 -7.80 -1.85 -3.15
CA LYS A 188 -8.99 -2.63 -2.78
C LYS A 188 -8.78 -3.33 -1.44
N LEU A 189 -8.42 -2.55 -0.41
CA LEU A 189 -8.09 -3.08 0.92
C LEU A 189 -9.31 -3.73 1.62
N ASN A 190 -10.53 -3.38 1.19
CA ASN A 190 -11.79 -3.96 1.67
C ASN A 190 -12.41 -5.00 0.72
N ARG A 191 -11.61 -5.64 -0.14
CA ARG A 191 -12.08 -6.85 -0.84
C ARG A 191 -12.41 -7.97 0.16
N HIS A 192 -13.38 -8.80 -0.20
CA HIS A 192 -13.99 -9.80 0.70
C HIS A 192 -12.96 -10.64 1.46
N GLU A 193 -11.96 -11.18 0.77
CA GLU A 193 -10.97 -12.08 1.35
C GLU A 193 -10.07 -11.40 2.40
N LEU A 194 -9.81 -10.10 2.24
CA LEU A 194 -9.04 -9.34 3.23
C LEU A 194 -9.87 -8.98 4.45
N VAL A 195 -11.17 -8.71 4.29
CA VAL A 195 -12.06 -8.41 5.42
C VAL A 195 -12.24 -9.67 6.25
N GLU A 196 -12.53 -10.81 5.61
CA GLU A 196 -12.66 -12.11 6.27
C GLU A 196 -11.38 -12.51 7.02
N ALA A 197 -10.22 -12.42 6.37
CA ALA A 197 -8.96 -12.79 7.00
C ALA A 197 -8.60 -11.89 8.20
N ARG A 198 -8.97 -10.61 8.15
CA ARG A 198 -8.80 -9.67 9.26
C ARG A 198 -9.78 -9.96 10.40
N SER A 199 -11.05 -10.24 10.10
CA SER A 199 -12.05 -10.64 11.10
C SER A 199 -11.63 -11.90 11.86
N LEU A 200 -11.11 -12.91 11.15
CA LEU A 200 -10.57 -14.13 11.78
C LEU A 200 -9.42 -13.81 12.75
N LYS A 201 -8.47 -12.96 12.35
CA LYS A 201 -7.39 -12.52 13.26
C LYS A 201 -7.90 -11.71 14.45
N LEU A 202 -8.91 -10.88 14.26
CA LEU A 202 -9.52 -10.14 15.36
C LEU A 202 -10.24 -11.06 16.34
N LYS A 203 -10.90 -12.12 15.87
CA LYS A 203 -11.54 -13.11 16.73
C LYS A 203 -10.52 -13.85 17.62
N ASP A 204 -9.39 -14.24 17.04
CA ASP A 204 -8.28 -14.86 17.78
C ASP A 204 -7.77 -13.89 18.86
N LEU A 205 -7.44 -12.65 18.47
CA LEU A 205 -6.93 -11.62 19.36
C LEU A 205 -7.92 -11.23 20.47
N TYR A 206 -9.22 -11.16 20.15
CA TYR A 206 -10.26 -10.88 21.14
C TYR A 206 -10.38 -12.01 22.16
N SER A 207 -10.25 -13.26 21.73
CA SER A 207 -10.24 -14.42 22.65
C SER A 207 -9.04 -14.37 23.60
N GLU A 208 -7.87 -13.94 23.11
CA GLU A 208 -6.70 -13.68 23.96
C GLU A 208 -6.93 -12.52 24.94
N TRP A 209 -7.57 -11.44 24.50
CA TRP A 209 -7.95 -10.31 25.34
C TRP A 209 -8.92 -10.71 26.47
N GLU A 210 -9.96 -11.50 26.18
CA GLU A 210 -10.88 -12.03 27.19
C GLU A 210 -10.16 -12.94 28.20
N LEU A 211 -9.25 -13.79 27.73
CA LEU A 211 -8.43 -14.62 28.61
C LEU A 211 -7.55 -13.74 29.51
N PHE A 212 -6.86 -12.75 28.93
CA PHE A 212 -6.01 -11.83 29.66
C PHE A 212 -6.78 -11.12 30.77
N THR A 213 -7.92 -10.50 30.45
CA THR A 213 -8.73 -9.74 31.42
C THR A 213 -9.26 -10.64 32.54
N LYS A 214 -9.67 -11.89 32.23
CA LYS A 214 -10.05 -12.89 33.24
C LYS A 214 -8.89 -13.25 34.17
N LEU A 215 -7.69 -13.47 33.62
CA LEU A 215 -6.49 -13.77 34.40
C LEU A 215 -6.07 -12.57 35.26
N PHE A 216 -6.18 -11.36 34.72
CA PHE A 216 -5.79 -10.09 35.34
C PHE A 216 -6.60 -9.79 36.61
N ARG A 217 -7.89 -10.18 36.67
CA ARG A 217 -8.71 -10.11 37.90
C ARG A 217 -8.08 -10.83 39.10
N ARG A 218 -7.20 -11.82 38.84
CA ARG A 218 -6.40 -12.51 39.85
C ARG A 218 -4.91 -12.47 39.50
N GLU A 219 -4.41 -11.28 39.12
CA GLU A 219 -3.05 -11.01 38.62
C GLU A 219 -1.96 -11.77 39.39
N LYS A 220 -1.91 -11.61 40.72
CA LYS A 220 -0.90 -12.25 41.58
C LYS A 220 -0.77 -13.76 41.38
N THR A 221 -1.89 -14.46 41.14
CA THR A 221 -1.90 -15.92 40.93
C THR A 221 -1.63 -16.34 39.48
N ASN A 222 -1.84 -15.44 38.52
CA ASN A 222 -1.78 -15.73 37.09
C ASN A 222 -0.57 -15.10 36.37
N ARG A 223 0.37 -14.51 37.11
CA ARG A 223 1.50 -13.72 36.57
C ARG A 223 2.21 -14.34 35.37
N LYS A 224 2.59 -15.62 35.44
CA LYS A 224 3.31 -16.30 34.34
C LYS A 224 2.50 -16.31 33.03
N LYS A 225 1.20 -16.54 33.12
CA LYS A 225 0.30 -16.55 31.96
C LYS A 225 0.07 -15.14 31.41
N ILE A 226 -0.12 -14.17 32.30
CA ILE A 226 -0.26 -12.75 31.95
C ILE A 226 1.00 -12.24 31.25
N LYS A 227 2.18 -12.53 31.81
CA LYS A 227 3.47 -12.18 31.23
C LYS A 227 3.60 -12.71 29.80
N LYS A 228 3.30 -13.99 29.59
CA LYS A 228 3.36 -14.59 28.25
C LYS A 228 2.47 -13.85 27.24
N ILE A 229 1.19 -13.61 27.58
CA ILE A 229 0.27 -12.89 26.69
C ILE A 229 0.77 -11.46 26.42
N ALA A 230 1.26 -10.77 27.46
CA ALA A 230 1.80 -9.42 27.30
C ALA A 230 3.03 -9.39 26.38
N GLU A 231 3.94 -10.37 26.48
CA GLU A 231 5.09 -10.52 25.59
C GLU A 231 4.65 -10.84 24.15
N ASP A 232 3.66 -11.71 23.97
CA ASP A 232 3.08 -12.03 22.65
C ASP A 232 2.45 -10.76 22.01
N TRP A 233 1.79 -9.92 22.82
CA TRP A 233 1.26 -8.62 22.38
C TRP A 233 2.35 -7.60 22.08
N GLU A 234 3.44 -7.53 22.87
CA GLU A 234 4.59 -6.67 22.57
C GLU A 234 5.12 -6.93 21.16
N LEU A 235 5.20 -8.22 20.76
CA LEU A 235 5.64 -8.59 19.42
C LEU A 235 4.76 -7.98 18.33
N LEU A 236 3.44 -7.86 18.51
CA LEU A 236 2.53 -7.28 17.51
C LEU A 236 2.91 -5.84 17.15
N PHE A 237 3.44 -5.07 18.09
CA PHE A 237 3.85 -3.67 17.88
C PHE A 237 5.22 -3.51 17.22
N THR A 238 5.97 -4.60 17.04
CA THR A 238 7.25 -4.58 16.35
C THR A 238 7.09 -4.81 14.85
N GLN A 239 7.93 -4.16 14.04
CA GLN A 239 8.02 -4.46 12.60
C GLN A 239 8.55 -5.88 12.33
N PHE A 240 9.22 -6.51 13.31
CA PHE A 240 9.81 -7.83 13.18
C PHE A 240 8.80 -8.97 13.30
N SER A 241 7.55 -8.68 13.68
CA SER A 241 6.52 -9.68 13.84
C SER A 241 6.16 -10.34 12.52
N GLU A 242 6.12 -11.68 12.52
CA GLU A 242 5.67 -12.48 11.38
C GLU A 242 4.14 -12.59 11.30
N ASN A 243 3.41 -12.07 12.30
CA ASN A 243 1.96 -12.04 12.27
C ASN A 243 1.43 -11.21 11.09
N THR A 244 0.38 -11.71 10.45
CA THR A 244 -0.35 -11.01 9.37
C THR A 244 -1.34 -10.01 9.93
N TYR A 245 -1.66 -8.97 9.16
CA TYR A 245 -2.69 -7.99 9.53
C TYR A 245 -2.42 -7.32 10.89
N LEU A 246 -1.18 -6.90 11.12
CA LEU A 246 -0.77 -6.19 12.31
C LEU A 246 -1.46 -4.83 12.45
N GLY A 247 -1.72 -4.13 11.34
CA GLY A 247 -2.36 -2.81 11.40
C GLY A 247 -3.68 -2.83 12.18
N ILE A 248 -4.54 -3.80 11.89
CA ILE A 248 -5.83 -3.94 12.58
C ILE A 248 -5.68 -4.49 14.01
N GLN A 249 -4.77 -5.44 14.23
CA GLN A 249 -4.51 -6.00 15.56
C GLN A 249 -3.97 -4.92 16.52
N ARG A 250 -3.02 -4.11 16.06
CA ARG A 250 -2.47 -2.97 16.83
C ARG A 250 -3.56 -1.96 17.17
N TYR A 251 -4.37 -1.59 16.19
CA TYR A 251 -5.46 -0.63 16.38
C TYR A 251 -6.47 -1.14 17.42
N MET A 252 -6.98 -2.36 17.26
CA MET A 252 -7.99 -2.92 18.17
C MET A 252 -7.46 -3.16 19.58
N LEU A 253 -6.27 -3.76 19.69
CA LEU A 253 -5.67 -4.00 20.99
C LEU A 253 -5.41 -2.69 21.74
N SER A 254 -4.92 -1.66 21.04
CA SER A 254 -4.70 -0.35 21.65
C SER A 254 -6.01 0.28 22.13
N LYS A 255 -7.09 0.19 21.34
CA LYS A 255 -8.44 0.65 21.73
C LYS A 255 -8.94 -0.07 22.99
N TRP A 256 -8.80 -1.40 23.06
CA TRP A 256 -9.23 -2.16 24.23
C TRP A 256 -8.40 -1.84 25.48
N ILE A 257 -7.08 -1.69 25.34
CA ILE A 257 -6.18 -1.30 26.43
C ILE A 257 -6.53 0.11 26.93
N ALA A 258 -6.69 1.08 26.04
CA ALA A 258 -7.03 2.47 26.37
C ALA A 258 -8.37 2.58 27.12
N ASN A 259 -9.35 1.74 26.76
CA ASN A 259 -10.65 1.67 27.46
C ASN A 259 -10.58 0.96 28.83
N ASN A 260 -9.40 0.48 29.25
CA ASN A 260 -9.19 -0.22 30.52
C ASN A 260 -7.98 0.37 31.28
N PRO A 261 -8.14 1.51 31.99
CA PRO A 261 -7.02 2.24 32.61
C PRO A 261 -6.13 1.40 33.54
N ASN A 262 -6.70 0.47 34.29
CA ASN A 262 -5.95 -0.44 35.16
C ASN A 262 -5.03 -1.38 34.36
N VAL A 263 -5.53 -1.92 33.24
CA VAL A 263 -4.74 -2.77 32.34
C VAL A 263 -3.68 -1.94 31.65
N GLN A 264 -4.03 -0.74 31.17
CA GLN A 264 -3.10 0.18 30.55
C GLN A 264 -1.93 0.52 31.49
N GLY A 265 -2.21 0.91 32.74
CA GLY A 265 -1.17 1.21 33.72
C GLY A 265 -0.24 0.01 33.97
N TYR A 266 -0.83 -1.17 34.16
CA TYR A 266 -0.07 -2.41 34.40
C TYR A 266 0.86 -2.79 33.23
N LEU A 267 0.36 -2.67 31.99
CA LEU A 267 1.14 -2.97 30.80
C LEU A 267 2.23 -1.91 30.55
N SER A 268 1.89 -0.63 30.68
CA SER A 268 2.82 0.48 30.45
C SER A 268 3.99 0.47 31.44
N ASN A 269 3.73 0.10 32.70
CA ASN A 269 4.73 -0.03 33.75
C ASN A 269 5.50 -1.37 33.72
N ARG A 270 5.18 -2.27 32.77
CA ARG A 270 5.69 -3.64 32.70
C ARG A 270 5.62 -4.41 34.03
N GLU A 271 4.55 -4.25 34.80
CA GLU A 271 4.43 -4.82 36.15
C GLU A 271 4.44 -6.37 36.17
N TYR A 272 4.20 -7.00 35.01
CA TYR A 272 4.34 -8.45 34.80
C TYR A 272 5.81 -8.96 34.86
N ASN A 273 6.79 -8.06 34.82
CA ASN A 273 8.21 -8.36 34.71
C ASN A 273 8.98 -7.96 35.99
N ARG A 274 8.88 -8.75 37.07
CA ARG A 274 9.57 -8.46 38.36
C ARG A 274 11.07 -8.82 38.41
N GLU A 275 11.61 -9.54 37.43
CA GLU A 275 13.06 -9.83 37.33
C GLU A 275 13.85 -8.78 36.53
N PHE A 276 13.21 -7.66 36.15
CA PHE A 276 13.90 -6.60 35.40
C PHE A 276 14.83 -5.79 36.30
N ILE A 277 16.12 -6.08 36.15
CA ILE A 277 17.23 -5.16 36.44
C ILE A 277 17.01 -3.89 35.60
N LYS A 278 17.31 -2.74 36.20
CA LYS A 278 17.16 -1.36 35.69
C LYS A 278 17.94 -1.02 34.41
N GLU A 279 18.45 -1.99 33.66
CA GLU A 279 19.25 -1.74 32.46
C GLU A 279 18.60 -2.29 31.18
N TYR A 280 18.18 -1.33 30.36
CA TYR A 280 18.12 -1.38 28.89
C TYR A 280 17.15 -2.39 28.22
N ILE A 281 15.96 -1.88 27.85
CA ILE A 281 15.49 -1.65 26.47
C ILE A 281 14.41 -0.56 26.58
N PRO A 282 14.61 0.67 26.08
CA PRO A 282 13.57 1.68 26.08
C PRO A 282 12.46 1.24 25.12
N LEU A 283 11.31 0.84 25.67
CA LEU A 283 10.07 0.67 24.90
C LEU A 283 9.42 2.03 24.59
N LYS A 284 10.24 2.97 24.11
CA LYS A 284 9.78 4.29 23.67
C LYS A 284 8.78 4.18 22.51
N GLU A 285 8.72 3.04 21.83
CA GLU A 285 7.79 2.80 20.73
C GLU A 285 6.44 2.25 21.19
N THR A 286 6.34 1.26 22.09
CA THR A 286 5.03 0.74 22.55
C THR A 286 4.27 1.77 23.38
N SER A 287 4.94 2.55 24.23
CA SER A 287 4.29 3.68 24.92
C SER A 287 3.78 4.72 23.90
N LYS A 288 4.58 5.02 22.87
CA LYS A 288 4.21 5.95 21.80
C LYS A 288 3.05 5.41 20.94
N TYR A 289 2.98 4.11 20.65
CA TYR A 289 1.83 3.52 19.97
C TYR A 289 0.57 3.59 20.82
N LEU A 290 0.65 3.23 22.11
CA LEU A 290 -0.48 3.33 23.03
C LEU A 290 -0.97 4.78 23.20
N GLU A 291 -0.05 5.76 23.28
CA GLU A 291 -0.36 7.20 23.31
C GLU A 291 -0.96 7.68 21.96
N ASN A 292 -0.42 7.24 20.82
CA ASN A 292 -0.89 7.63 19.49
C ASN A 292 -2.34 7.18 19.24
N PHE A 293 -2.75 6.00 19.69
CA PHE A 293 -4.14 5.51 19.47
C PHE A 293 -5.18 6.13 20.41
N GLN A 294 -4.76 6.72 21.54
CA GLN A 294 -5.69 7.37 22.48
C GLN A 294 -6.29 8.68 21.96
N SER A 295 -5.70 9.27 20.92
CA SER A 295 -6.08 10.59 20.39
C SER A 295 -6.61 10.57 18.96
N ILE A 296 -6.83 9.38 18.36
CA ILE A 296 -7.38 9.28 17.01
C ILE A 296 -8.88 9.57 17.05
N GLU A 297 -9.25 10.82 16.74
CA GLU A 297 -10.62 11.19 16.46
C GLU A 297 -11.04 10.64 15.10
N GLN A 298 -12.09 9.82 15.09
CA GLN A 298 -12.68 9.34 13.85
C GLN A 298 -13.36 10.50 13.13
N LEU A 299 -13.24 10.54 11.81
CA LEU A 299 -13.98 11.50 11.00
C LEU A 299 -15.48 11.25 11.13
N ASN A 300 -16.24 12.32 11.31
CA ASN A 300 -17.70 12.26 11.19
C ASN A 300 -18.11 12.16 9.71
N GLU A 301 -19.40 11.87 9.46
CA GLU A 301 -19.91 11.65 8.10
C GLU A 301 -19.80 12.88 7.20
N GLU A 302 -19.88 14.09 7.76
CA GLU A 302 -19.74 15.34 6.99
C GLU A 302 -18.28 15.56 6.55
N GLU A 303 -17.31 15.32 7.44
CA GLU A 303 -15.88 15.37 7.12
C GLU A 303 -15.49 14.34 6.07
N LYS A 304 -16.02 13.11 6.18
CA LYS A 304 -15.83 12.06 5.18
C LYS A 304 -16.37 12.49 3.82
N LYS A 305 -17.59 13.03 3.79
CA LYS A 305 -18.23 13.51 2.56
C LYS A 305 -17.42 14.61 1.89
N ILE A 306 -16.86 15.55 2.65
CA ILE A 306 -15.98 16.61 2.13
C ILE A 306 -14.73 16.02 1.47
N ILE A 307 -14.11 15.02 2.09
CA ILE A 307 -12.93 14.34 1.51
C ILE A 307 -13.29 13.60 0.23
N GLU A 308 -14.41 12.88 0.21
CA GLU A 308 -14.85 12.11 -0.95
C GLU A 308 -15.22 13.02 -2.13
N GLU A 309 -15.93 14.11 -1.88
CA GLU A 309 -16.28 15.12 -2.90
C GLU A 309 -15.03 15.77 -3.50
N LYS A 310 -14.00 16.05 -2.68
CA LYS A 310 -12.71 16.60 -3.17
C LYS A 310 -11.97 15.63 -4.10
N LEU A 311 -12.15 14.32 -3.93
CA LEU A 311 -11.35 13.30 -4.60
C LEU A 311 -11.95 12.75 -5.90
N ASN A 312 -13.20 13.11 -6.23
CA ASN A 312 -13.90 12.63 -7.43
C ASN A 312 -13.77 11.10 -7.66
N ILE A 313 -13.96 10.33 -6.58
CA ILE A 313 -13.62 8.90 -6.48
C ILE A 313 -14.43 8.03 -7.44
N ASP A 314 -15.61 8.46 -7.90
CA ASP A 314 -16.45 7.67 -8.78
C ASP A 314 -15.77 7.35 -10.13
N GLN A 315 -14.82 8.16 -10.57
CA GLN A 315 -13.98 7.89 -11.74
C GLN A 315 -13.00 6.71 -11.53
N LEU A 316 -12.68 6.33 -10.28
CA LEU A 316 -11.85 5.16 -9.99
C LEU A 316 -12.58 3.83 -10.24
N LYS A 317 -13.92 3.83 -10.24
CA LYS A 317 -14.74 2.61 -10.39
C LYS A 317 -14.93 2.20 -11.85
N HIS A 318 -14.83 3.15 -12.78
CA HIS A 318 -15.07 2.91 -14.20
C HIS A 318 -13.91 3.43 -15.05
N VAL A 319 -13.14 2.52 -15.63
CA VAL A 319 -12.11 2.86 -16.63
C VAL A 319 -12.74 2.73 -18.01
N TYR A 320 -13.19 3.84 -18.57
CA TYR A 320 -13.61 3.88 -19.97
C TYR A 320 -12.39 4.12 -20.86
N ILE A 321 -12.34 3.42 -21.99
CA ILE A 321 -11.36 3.73 -23.03
C ILE A 321 -11.97 4.87 -23.84
N GLU A 322 -11.48 6.09 -23.64
CA GLU A 322 -11.93 7.27 -24.39
C GLU A 322 -11.34 7.31 -25.80
N LYS A 323 -10.13 6.76 -25.95
CA LYS A 323 -9.36 6.89 -27.18
C LYS A 323 -8.30 5.79 -27.30
N ILE A 324 -8.15 5.25 -28.50
CA ILE A 324 -7.08 4.34 -28.89
C ILE A 324 -6.22 5.04 -29.95
N GLU A 325 -4.95 5.29 -29.64
CA GLU A 325 -3.96 5.77 -30.61
C GLU A 325 -2.99 4.66 -30.98
N ILE A 326 -2.79 4.47 -32.28
CA ILE A 326 -1.80 3.55 -32.85
C ILE A 326 -0.87 4.37 -33.74
N ASN A 327 0.33 4.63 -33.24
CA ASN A 327 1.36 5.37 -33.96
C ASN A 327 2.41 4.43 -34.55
N ASN A 328 2.95 4.79 -35.71
CA ASN A 328 4.10 4.13 -36.37
C ASN A 328 3.92 2.62 -36.62
N PHE A 329 2.76 2.20 -37.13
CA PHE A 329 2.45 0.80 -37.38
C PHE A 329 2.48 0.50 -38.87
N LYS A 330 3.48 -0.28 -39.32
CA LYS A 330 3.72 -0.81 -40.69
C LYS A 330 3.11 -0.03 -41.88
N CYS A 331 1.80 -0.06 -42.04
CA CYS A 331 1.05 0.54 -43.15
C CYS A 331 0.47 1.95 -42.88
N PHE A 332 0.64 2.53 -41.68
CA PHE A 332 0.15 3.87 -41.36
C PHE A 332 1.00 4.56 -40.28
N SER A 333 1.09 5.88 -40.38
CA SER A 333 1.89 6.72 -39.46
C SER A 333 1.16 6.97 -38.15
N ASN A 334 -0.16 7.14 -38.19
CA ASN A 334 -1.01 7.41 -37.04
C ASN A 334 -2.46 6.94 -37.36
N ILE A 335 -3.05 6.14 -36.47
CA ILE A 335 -4.49 5.88 -36.40
C ILE A 335 -4.97 6.31 -35.02
N GLN A 336 -6.05 7.08 -35.00
CA GLN A 336 -6.74 7.48 -33.78
C GLN A 336 -8.19 7.02 -33.85
N ILE A 337 -8.62 6.24 -32.86
CA ILE A 337 -10.01 5.82 -32.67
C ILE A 337 -10.51 6.52 -31.42
N ASN A 338 -11.44 7.45 -31.57
CA ASN A 338 -12.12 8.08 -30.44
C ASN A 338 -13.37 7.28 -30.09
N LEU A 339 -13.54 6.98 -28.80
CA LEU A 339 -14.59 6.13 -28.25
C LEU A 339 -15.51 6.90 -27.29
N ASN A 340 -15.42 8.23 -27.26
CA ASN A 340 -16.30 9.09 -26.45
C ASN A 340 -17.78 8.86 -26.79
N ASP A 341 -18.63 8.93 -25.76
CA ASP A 341 -20.05 8.56 -25.74
C ASP A 341 -20.96 9.24 -26.79
N SER A 342 -20.47 10.24 -27.53
CA SER A 342 -21.23 10.92 -28.59
C SER A 342 -21.62 10.04 -29.78
N ASN A 343 -21.05 8.82 -29.91
CA ASN A 343 -21.39 7.88 -30.98
C ASN A 343 -22.29 6.72 -30.53
N ILE A 344 -22.58 6.56 -29.23
CA ILE A 344 -23.39 5.42 -28.76
C ILE A 344 -24.87 5.65 -29.09
N GLU A 345 -25.39 6.87 -28.99
CA GLU A 345 -26.77 7.19 -29.42
C GLU A 345 -26.97 7.02 -30.94
N GLU A 346 -25.98 7.36 -31.77
CA GLU A 346 -26.05 7.13 -33.23
C GLU A 346 -26.00 5.64 -33.60
N ILE A 347 -25.19 4.83 -32.90
CA ILE A 347 -25.13 3.38 -33.14
C ILE A 347 -26.41 2.68 -32.66
N THR A 348 -26.99 3.13 -31.55
CA THR A 348 -28.25 2.57 -31.02
C THR A 348 -29.44 2.93 -31.93
N ASN A 349 -29.51 4.17 -32.42
CA ASN A 349 -30.54 4.60 -33.37
C ASN A 349 -30.41 3.96 -34.76
N GLN A 350 -29.19 3.63 -35.21
CA GLN A 350 -29.00 2.89 -36.47
C GLN A 350 -29.45 1.43 -36.37
N LEU A 351 -29.27 0.78 -35.22
CA LEU A 351 -29.69 -0.61 -35.02
C LEU A 351 -31.23 -0.74 -34.87
N GLU A 352 -31.90 0.23 -34.24
CA GLU A 352 -33.37 0.29 -34.16
C GLU A 352 -34.05 0.64 -35.49
N SER A 353 -33.35 1.30 -36.42
CA SER A 353 -33.89 1.62 -37.76
C SER A 353 -33.88 0.43 -38.76
N THR A 354 -33.34 -0.71 -38.35
CA THR A 354 -33.29 -1.96 -39.13
C THR A 354 -34.31 -3.00 -38.68
N GLU A 355 -35.47 -2.57 -38.17
CA GLU A 355 -36.64 -3.46 -38.10
C GLU A 355 -37.06 -3.89 -39.51
N ILE A 356 -36.80 -5.16 -39.77
CA ILE A 356 -37.25 -5.91 -40.94
C ILE A 356 -38.76 -5.72 -41.05
N LYS A 357 -39.19 -4.97 -42.07
CA LYS A 357 -40.56 -4.98 -42.56
C LYS A 357 -40.92 -6.41 -42.95
N ASN A 358 -41.62 -7.11 -42.07
CA ASN A 358 -42.45 -8.24 -42.47
C ASN A 358 -43.71 -7.66 -43.11
N GLU A 359 -43.71 -7.57 -44.44
CA GLU A 359 -44.93 -7.45 -45.23
C GLU A 359 -45.44 -8.86 -45.62
N PRO A 360 -46.76 -9.01 -45.83
CA PRO A 360 -47.57 -10.17 -45.40
C PRO A 360 -47.41 -11.47 -46.20
#